data_AF-A0A938PI70-F1
#
_entry.id   AF-A0A938PI70-F1
#
_cell.length_a   1.000
_cell.length_b   1.000
_cell.length_c   1.000
_cell.angle_alpha   90.00
_cell.angle_beta   90.00
_cell.angle_gamma   90.00
#
_symmetry.space_group_name_H-M   'P 1'
#
loop_
_entity.id
_entity.type
_entity.pdbx_description
1 polymer ?
#
loop_
_entity_poly.entity_id
_entity_poly.type
_entity_poly.pdbx_seq_one_letter_code
_entity_poly.pdbx_strand_id
1 'polypeptide(L)'
;MRVRSCNAQMKFFISLFLITIILITSCNSSDIIEEEIFVQIYSELLISKEKYKGDTKSFIADRERIFKAYNVNRTQVDATLEYYNSDPQRWKVFFEKVVKNLENVQLNASAQ
;
A
#
# COMPACT_ATOMS: atom_id res chain seq x y z
N MET A 1 -7.97 59.68 -10.63
CA MET A 1 -8.04 58.63 -9.58
C MET A 1 -8.07 57.25 -10.23
N ARG A 2 -6.90 56.63 -10.40
CA ARG A 2 -6.71 55.36 -11.13
C ARG A 2 -6.52 54.22 -10.10
N VAL A 3 -7.53 53.97 -9.26
CA VAL A 3 -7.40 53.06 -8.08
C VAL A 3 -8.21 51.76 -8.23
N ARG A 4 -9.13 51.68 -9.20
CA ARG A 4 -10.02 50.51 -9.34
C ARG A 4 -9.38 49.29 -10.00
N SER A 5 -8.27 49.45 -10.72
CA SER A 5 -7.65 48.36 -11.49
C SER A 5 -6.71 47.47 -10.67
N CYS A 6 -6.17 47.94 -9.54
CA CYS A 6 -5.30 47.13 -8.66
C CYS A 6 -6.06 46.02 -7.91
N ASN A 7 -7.32 46.25 -7.52
CA ASN A 7 -8.06 45.31 -6.68
C ASN A 7 -8.56 44.06 -7.42
N ALA A 8 -8.82 44.14 -8.73
CA ALA A 8 -9.26 42.98 -9.51
C ALA A 8 -8.09 42.06 -9.87
N GLN A 9 -6.94 42.65 -10.23
CA GLN A 9 -5.70 41.93 -10.51
C GLN A 9 -5.18 41.21 -9.27
N MET A 10 -5.16 41.88 -8.10
CA MET A 10 -4.69 41.30 -6.85
C MET A 10 -5.55 40.11 -6.37
N LYS A 11 -6.87 40.15 -6.58
CA LYS A 11 -7.78 39.04 -6.26
C LYS A 11 -7.57 37.82 -7.16
N PHE A 12 -7.21 38.03 -8.43
CA PHE A 12 -6.89 36.95 -9.36
C PHE A 12 -5.60 36.21 -8.95
N PHE A 13 -4.56 36.95 -8.55
CA PHE A 13 -3.32 36.35 -8.05
C PHE A 13 -3.52 35.63 -6.71
N ILE A 14 -4.34 36.16 -5.80
CA ILE A 14 -4.68 35.49 -4.53
C ILE A 14 -5.45 34.19 -4.78
N SER A 15 -6.41 34.20 -5.72
CA SER A 15 -7.16 33.00 -6.13
C SER A 15 -6.24 31.93 -6.73
N LEU A 16 -5.33 32.32 -7.63
CA LEU A 16 -4.36 31.42 -8.25
C LEU A 16 -3.37 30.83 -7.22
N PHE A 17 -2.95 31.65 -6.24
CA PHE A 17 -2.08 31.20 -5.16
C PHE A 17 -2.77 30.21 -4.23
N LEU A 18 -4.04 30.43 -3.90
CA LEU A 18 -4.86 29.50 -3.10
C LEU A 18 -5.05 28.14 -3.80
N ILE A 19 -5.26 28.13 -5.12
CA ILE A 19 -5.37 26.88 -5.91
C ILE A 19 -4.03 26.12 -5.92
N THR A 20 -2.90 26.84 -5.97
CA THR A 20 -1.56 26.25 -5.98
C THR A 20 -1.21 25.58 -4.64
N ILE A 21 -1.66 26.17 -3.52
CA ILE A 21 -1.46 25.59 -2.18
C ILE A 21 -2.21 24.26 -2.01
N ILE A 22 -3.37 24.08 -2.65
CA ILE A 22 -4.14 22.82 -2.59
C ILE A 22 -3.44 21.69 -3.34
N LEU A 23 -2.62 22.01 -4.35
CA LEU A 23 -1.95 21.01 -5.19
C LEU A 23 -0.63 20.47 -4.59
N ILE A 24 -0.08 21.11 -3.55
CA ILE A 24 1.21 20.72 -2.95
C ILE A 24 1.08 19.79 -1.72
N THR A 25 -0.12 19.36 -1.35
CA THR A 25 -0.32 18.44 -0.20
C THR A 25 -0.20 16.95 -0.56
N SER A 26 0.42 16.58 -1.68
CA SER A 26 0.86 15.19 -1.91
C SER A 26 2.19 14.98 -1.18
N CYS A 27 2.10 14.95 0.15
CA CYS A 27 3.23 14.74 1.05
C CYS A 27 3.38 13.22 1.27
N ASN A 28 4.41 12.63 0.65
CA ASN A 28 4.80 11.22 0.80
C ASN A 28 5.23 10.93 2.24
N SER A 29 4.30 10.51 3.10
CA SER A 29 4.64 9.59 4.19
C SER A 29 5.05 8.27 3.55
N SER A 30 6.13 7.61 4.01
CA SER A 30 6.58 6.37 3.39
C SER A 30 5.47 5.32 3.42
N ASP A 31 4.88 5.04 2.26
CA ASP A 31 3.78 4.09 2.08
C ASP A 31 4.23 2.61 2.20
N ILE A 32 5.47 2.37 2.66
CA ILE A 32 6.03 1.03 2.81
C ILE A 32 5.49 0.40 4.09
N ILE A 33 4.85 -0.75 3.94
CA ILE A 33 4.33 -1.56 5.03
C ILE A 33 5.52 -2.13 5.81
N GLU A 34 5.41 -2.11 7.14
CA GLU A 34 6.40 -2.73 8.03
C GLU A 34 6.62 -4.20 7.64
N GLU A 35 7.88 -4.63 7.59
CA GLU A 35 8.24 -5.94 7.04
C GLU A 35 7.56 -7.10 7.76
N GLU A 36 7.44 -7.07 9.09
CA GLU A 36 6.78 -8.13 9.86
C GLU A 36 5.29 -8.26 9.51
N ILE A 37 4.61 -7.12 9.33
CA ILE A 37 3.21 -7.08 8.88
C ILE A 37 3.12 -7.57 7.43
N PHE A 38 4.05 -7.16 6.57
CA PHE A 38 4.05 -7.55 5.17
C PHE A 38 4.33 -9.04 4.97
N VAL A 39 5.16 -9.66 5.81
CA VAL A 39 5.37 -11.12 5.83
C VAL A 39 4.04 -11.83 6.10
N GLN A 40 3.25 -11.37 7.07
CA GLN A 40 1.95 -11.97 7.39
C GLN A 40 0.96 -11.81 6.24
N ILE A 41 0.82 -10.59 5.70
CA ILE A 41 -0.05 -10.31 4.54
C ILE A 41 0.35 -11.20 3.36
N TYR A 42 1.63 -11.25 3.01
CA TYR A 42 2.09 -11.98 1.83
C TYR A 42 1.89 -13.49 1.99
N SER A 43 2.13 -14.05 3.18
CA SER A 43 1.81 -15.45 3.49
C SER A 43 0.31 -15.74 3.33
N GLU A 44 -0.57 -14.89 3.87
CA GLU A 44 -2.02 -15.06 3.71
C GLU A 44 -2.47 -14.98 2.26
N LEU A 45 -1.88 -14.07 1.47
CA LEU A 45 -2.15 -13.98 0.04
C LEU A 45 -1.74 -15.25 -0.72
N LEU A 46 -0.61 -15.86 -0.37
CA LEU A 46 -0.16 -17.12 -0.98
C LEU A 46 -1.13 -18.26 -0.63
N ILE A 47 -1.53 -18.37 0.63
CA ILE A 47 -2.51 -19.37 1.08
C ILE A 47 -3.85 -19.16 0.37
N SER A 48 -4.32 -17.90 0.30
CA SER A 48 -5.56 -17.52 -0.38
C SER A 48 -5.52 -17.88 -1.87
N LYS A 49 -4.40 -17.61 -2.54
CA LYS A 49 -4.21 -17.92 -3.96
C LYS A 49 -4.32 -19.42 -4.24
N GLU A 50 -3.74 -20.26 -3.37
CA GLU A 50 -3.87 -21.71 -3.52
C GLU A 50 -5.29 -22.19 -3.17
N LYS A 51 -5.88 -21.66 -2.09
CA LYS A 51 -7.25 -21.97 -1.65
C LYS A 51 -8.30 -21.70 -2.74
N TYR A 52 -8.16 -20.59 -3.47
CA TYR A 52 -9.09 -20.15 -4.51
C TYR A 52 -8.54 -20.32 -5.92
N LYS A 53 -7.67 -21.31 -6.13
CA LYS A 53 -7.08 -21.60 -7.45
C LYS A 53 -8.18 -21.86 -8.49
N GLY A 54 -8.20 -21.05 -9.54
CA GLY A 54 -9.22 -21.11 -10.59
C GLY A 54 -10.49 -20.30 -10.30
N ASP A 55 -10.66 -19.77 -9.08
CA ASP A 55 -11.75 -18.87 -8.70
C ASP A 55 -11.21 -17.46 -8.37
N THR A 56 -10.98 -16.69 -9.44
CA THR A 56 -10.47 -15.32 -9.34
C THR A 56 -11.39 -14.40 -8.53
N LYS A 57 -12.71 -14.61 -8.56
CA LYS A 57 -13.66 -13.74 -7.86
C LYS A 57 -13.52 -13.94 -6.35
N SER A 58 -13.47 -15.19 -5.90
CA SER A 58 -13.27 -15.49 -4.49
C SER A 58 -11.90 -15.05 -4.00
N PHE A 59 -10.84 -15.24 -4.80
CA PHE A 59 -9.51 -14.72 -4.47
C PHE A 59 -9.50 -13.19 -4.30
N ILE A 60 -10.16 -12.44 -5.19
CA ILE A 60 -10.24 -10.98 -5.08
C ILE A 60 -10.97 -10.58 -3.79
N ALA A 61 -12.12 -11.19 -3.48
CA ALA A 61 -12.86 -10.89 -2.26
C ALA A 61 -12.04 -11.19 -0.99
N ASP A 62 -11.30 -12.30 -1.02
CA ASP A 62 -10.42 -12.73 0.08
C ASP A 62 -9.24 -11.78 0.28
N ARG A 63 -8.60 -11.34 -0.82
CA ARG A 63 -7.54 -10.32 -0.80
C ARG A 63 -8.00 -9.02 -0.15
N GLU A 64 -9.18 -8.50 -0.53
CA GLU A 64 -9.69 -7.26 0.08
C GLU A 64 -9.98 -7.44 1.58
N ARG A 65 -10.41 -8.63 2.01
CA ARG A 65 -10.55 -8.94 3.44
C ARG A 65 -9.19 -8.92 4.14
N ILE A 66 -8.16 -9.54 3.56
CA ILE A 66 -6.79 -9.56 4.11
C ILE A 66 -6.29 -8.12 4.28
N PHE A 67 -6.38 -7.29 3.24
CA PHE A 67 -5.94 -5.89 3.31
C PHE A 67 -6.64 -5.11 4.42
N LYS A 68 -7.96 -5.29 4.55
CA LYS A 68 -8.74 -4.68 5.62
C LYS A 68 -8.33 -5.17 7.01
N ALA A 69 -8.00 -6.45 7.17
CA ALA A 69 -7.60 -7.02 8.46
C ALA A 69 -6.31 -6.37 9.00
N TYR A 70 -5.39 -6.01 8.10
CA TYR A 70 -4.14 -5.35 8.44
C TYR A 70 -4.18 -3.82 8.33
N ASN A 71 -5.36 -3.24 8.05
CA ASN A 71 -5.54 -1.81 7.83
C ASN A 71 -4.57 -1.22 6.78
N VAL A 72 -4.32 -1.98 5.71
CA VAL A 72 -3.49 -1.54 4.57
C VAL A 72 -4.37 -1.29 3.35
N ASN A 73 -3.92 -0.41 2.47
CA ASN A 73 -4.55 -0.17 1.18
C ASN A 73 -3.68 -0.70 0.03
N ARG A 74 -4.27 -0.73 -1.17
CA ARG A 74 -3.61 -1.25 -2.37
C ARG A 74 -2.34 -0.48 -2.74
N THR A 75 -2.35 0.85 -2.62
CA THR A 75 -1.20 1.70 -2.91
C THR A 75 -0.01 1.37 -2.01
N GLN A 76 -0.25 1.15 -0.72
CA GLN A 76 0.79 0.74 0.22
C GLN A 76 1.38 -0.62 -0.13
N VAL A 77 0.54 -1.59 -0.51
CA VAL A 77 0.99 -2.92 -0.94
C VAL A 77 1.81 -2.82 -2.22
N ASP A 78 1.34 -2.05 -3.21
CA ASP A 78 2.04 -1.87 -4.49
C ASP A 78 3.39 -1.16 -4.29
N ALA A 79 3.44 -0.11 -3.47
CA ALA A 79 4.68 0.58 -3.11
C ALA A 79 5.66 -0.33 -2.35
N THR A 80 5.14 -1.16 -1.44
CA THR A 80 5.96 -2.15 -0.70
C THR A 80 6.54 -3.20 -1.65
N LEU A 81 5.73 -3.70 -2.59
CA LEU A 81 6.21 -4.63 -3.63
C LEU A 81 7.29 -3.99 -4.49
N GLU A 82 7.13 -2.73 -4.91
CA GLU A 82 8.14 -2.01 -5.67
C GLU A 82 9.44 -1.86 -4.86
N TYR A 83 9.34 -1.54 -3.56
CA TYR A 83 10.50 -1.46 -2.66
C TYR A 83 11.30 -2.76 -2.61
N TYR A 84 10.64 -3.93 -2.52
CA TYR A 84 11.35 -5.22 -2.54
C TYR A 84 11.82 -5.61 -3.95
N ASN A 85 11.08 -5.27 -5.01
CA ASN A 85 11.47 -5.53 -6.40
C ASN A 85 12.70 -4.73 -6.84
N SER A 86 12.97 -3.59 -6.20
CA SER A 86 14.12 -2.74 -6.50
C SER A 86 15.48 -3.38 -6.15
N ASP A 87 15.50 -4.38 -5.25
CA ASP A 87 16.72 -5.05 -4.81
C ASP A 87 16.47 -6.56 -4.59
N PRO A 88 17.00 -7.42 -5.49
CA PRO A 88 16.85 -8.87 -5.37
C PRO A 88 17.34 -9.46 -4.04
N GLN A 89 18.32 -8.83 -3.36
CA GLN A 89 18.78 -9.31 -2.06
C GLN A 89 17.75 -9.07 -0.95
N ARG A 90 17.03 -7.93 -0.99
CA ARG A 90 15.90 -7.69 -0.09
C ARG A 90 14.82 -8.73 -0.32
N TRP A 91 14.51 -9.01 -1.58
CA TRP A 91 13.52 -10.03 -1.93
C TRP A 91 13.88 -11.39 -1.36
N LYS A 92 15.16 -11.79 -1.45
CA LYS A 92 15.64 -13.06 -0.89
C LYS A 92 15.41 -13.15 0.62
N VAL A 93 15.89 -12.16 1.38
CA VAL A 93 15.77 -12.14 2.85
C VAL A 93 14.30 -12.10 3.29
N PHE A 94 13.48 -11.30 2.63
CA PHE A 94 12.04 -11.26 2.86
C PHE A 94 11.38 -12.62 2.63
N PHE A 95 11.70 -13.26 1.51
CA PHE A 95 11.08 -14.53 1.16
C PHE A 95 11.45 -15.66 2.13
N GLU A 96 12.67 -15.67 2.67
CA GLU A 96 13.05 -16.59 3.76
C GLU A 96 12.15 -16.44 5.00
N LYS A 97 11.77 -15.20 5.35
CA LYS A 97 10.82 -14.94 6.45
C LYS A 97 9.40 -15.42 6.11
N VAL A 98 8.95 -15.22 4.88
CA VAL A 98 7.66 -15.74 4.40
C VAL A 98 7.60 -17.26 4.47
N VAL A 99 8.65 -17.97 4.03
CA VAL A 99 8.74 -19.43 4.10
C VAL A 99 8.63 -19.90 5.55
N LYS A 100 9.41 -19.29 6.46
CA LYS A 100 9.36 -19.61 7.89
C LYS A 100 7.97 -19.37 8.50
N ASN A 101 7.29 -18.29 8.09
CA ASN A 101 5.93 -18.02 8.55
C ASN A 101 4.93 -19.09 8.06
N LEU A 102 5.03 -19.51 6.80
CA LEU A 102 4.20 -20.58 6.24
C LEU A 102 4.43 -21.93 6.96
N GLU A 103 5.68 -22.26 7.27
CA GLU A 103 6.02 -23.46 8.06
C GLU A 103 5.36 -23.44 9.44
N ASN A 104 5.41 -22.30 10.13
CA ASN A 104 4.76 -22.15 11.44
C ASN A 104 3.24 -22.32 11.35
N VAL A 105 2.60 -21.73 10.33
CA VAL A 105 1.15 -21.90 10.10
C VAL A 105 0.82 -23.37 9.86
N GLN A 106 1.62 -24.09 9.07
CA GLN A 106 1.43 -25.51 8.81
C GLN A 106 1.59 -26.37 10.07
N LEU A 107 2.61 -26.10 10.89
CA LEU A 107 2.82 -26.81 12.15
C LEU A 107 1.64 -26.63 13.10
N ASN A 108 1.12 -25.41 13.24
CA ASN A 108 -0.03 -25.12 14.09
C ASN A 108 -1.30 -25.83 13.60
N ALA A 109 -1.50 -25.93 12.29
CA ALA A 109 -2.63 -26.64 11.70
C ALA A 109 -2.56 -28.17 11.91
N SER A 110 -1.36 -28.75 12.05
CA SER A 110 -1.16 -30.18 12.28
C SER A 110 -1.23 -30.62 13.74
N ALA A 111 -1.25 -29.67 14.68
CA ALA A 111 -1.33 -29.91 16.12
C ALA A 111 -2.77 -29.88 16.68
N GLN A 112 -3.77 -29.67 15.81
CA GLN A 112 -5.21 -29.63 16.10
C GLN A 112 -5.93 -30.81 15.45
#